data_AF-A0A0F9BBJ7-F1
#
_entry.id   AF-A0A0F9BBJ7-F1
#
_cell.length_a   1.000
_cell.length_b   1.000
_cell.length_c   1.000
_cell.angle_alpha   90.00
_cell.angle_beta   90.00
_cell.angle_gamma   90.00
#
_symmetry.space_group_name_H-M   'P 1'
#
loop_
_entity.id
_entity.type
_entity.pdbx_description
1 polymer ?
#
loop_
_entity_poly.entity_id
_entity_poly.type
_entity_poly.pdbx_seq_one_letter_code
_entity_poly.pdbx_strand_id
1 'polypeptide(L)'
;GQREWRPLTVDVRLSGRAETTVWSPEEQVTLAGRRSGTEVRFKVNGPPWDYRVRFVEPAVVPEVRTGGDASGLAVGQGDGHTVIEVKGGEFEIRARLR
;
A
#
# COMPACT_ATOMS: atom_id res chain seq x y z
N GLY A 1 18.84 -3.10 22.71
CA GLY A 1 17.90 -2.03 22.36
C GLY A 1 17.08 -2.50 21.18
N GLN A 2 15.78 -2.73 21.36
CA GLN A 2 14.90 -3.07 20.25
C GLN A 2 14.50 -1.76 19.56
N ARG A 3 14.80 -1.68 18.27
CA ARG A 3 14.37 -0.59 17.40
C ARG A 3 12.84 -0.62 17.38
N GLU A 4 12.21 0.49 17.77
CA GLU A 4 10.77 0.67 17.68
C GLU A 4 10.32 0.34 16.26
N TRP A 5 9.52 -0.70 16.09
CA TRP A 5 9.13 -1.19 14.78
C TRP A 5 8.14 -0.19 14.18
N ARG A 6 8.55 0.47 13.10
CA ARG A 6 7.68 1.39 12.34
C ARG A 6 7.02 0.60 11.22
N PRO A 7 5.75 0.90 10.87
CA PRO A 7 5.08 0.25 9.77
C PRO A 7 5.91 0.35 8.48
N LEU A 8 5.93 -0.72 7.69
CA LEU A 8 6.59 -0.70 6.38
C LEU A 8 5.93 0.37 5.53
N THR A 9 6.70 1.41 5.18
CA THR A 9 6.19 2.51 4.37
C THR A 9 6.50 2.25 2.91
N VAL A 10 5.45 2.32 2.08
CA VAL A 10 5.54 2.13 0.63
C VAL A 10 5.02 3.37 -0.07
N ASP A 11 5.89 4.01 -0.86
CA ASP A 11 5.52 5.08 -1.76
C ASP A 11 5.11 4.51 -3.12
N VAL A 12 3.90 4.84 -3.56
CA VAL A 12 3.31 4.33 -4.81
C VAL A 12 3.28 5.44 -5.84
N ARG A 13 4.02 5.23 -6.93
CA ARG A 13 3.99 6.03 -8.16
C ARG A 13 3.82 5.08 -9.34
N LEU A 14 2.65 5.12 -9.99
CA LEU A 14 2.30 4.15 -11.03
C LEU A 14 1.75 4.85 -12.30
N SER A 15 2.46 4.66 -13.42
CA SER A 15 1.99 5.00 -14.76
C SER A 15 1.35 3.80 -15.49
N GLY A 16 1.67 2.58 -15.07
CA GLY A 16 1.20 1.33 -15.68
C GLY A 16 1.27 0.17 -14.71
N ARG A 17 2.04 -0.88 -15.03
CA ARG A 17 2.30 -2.02 -14.14
C ARG A 17 3.70 -1.93 -13.53
N ALA A 18 3.80 -2.23 -12.25
CA ALA A 18 5.08 -2.40 -11.56
C ALA A 18 4.98 -3.57 -10.57
N GLU A 19 6.09 -4.25 -10.35
CA GLU A 19 6.20 -5.33 -9.38
C GLU A 19 7.59 -5.28 -8.78
N THR A 20 7.68 -5.44 -7.46
CA THR A 20 8.95 -5.42 -6.75
C THR A 20 8.90 -6.29 -5.51
N THR A 21 10.07 -6.73 -5.09
CA THR A 21 10.27 -7.50 -3.87
C THR A 21 11.20 -6.70 -2.97
N VAL A 22 10.78 -6.48 -1.72
CA VAL A 22 11.59 -5.86 -0.69
C VAL A 22 11.83 -6.84 0.46
N TRP A 23 13.01 -6.77 1.05
CA TRP A 23 13.37 -7.58 2.21
C TRP A 23 13.30 -6.71 3.47
N SER A 24 12.63 -7.21 4.50
CA SER A 24 12.49 -6.52 5.78
C SER A 24 12.61 -7.50 6.95
N PRO A 25 13.56 -7.27 7.86
CA PRO A 25 14.95 -7.66 7.69
C PRO A 25 15.16 -9.12 7.24
N GLU A 26 14.30 -10.06 7.66
CA GLU A 26 14.42 -11.51 7.34
C GLU A 26 13.22 -12.05 6.55
N GLU A 27 12.18 -11.24 6.35
CA GLU A 27 10.97 -11.62 5.65
C GLU A 27 10.88 -10.92 4.30
N GLN A 28 10.36 -11.65 3.32
CA GLN A 28 10.14 -11.14 1.97
C GLN A 28 8.75 -10.50 1.87
N VAL A 29 8.69 -9.32 1.26
CA VAL A 29 7.43 -8.65 0.90
C VAL A 29 7.41 -8.43 -0.61
N THR A 30 6.39 -8.96 -1.28
CA THR A 30 6.11 -8.74 -2.69
C THR A 30 5.03 -7.69 -2.84
N LEU A 31 5.31 -6.69 -3.68
CA LEU A 31 4.44 -5.54 -3.94
C LEU A 31 4.15 -5.49 -5.43
N ALA A 32 2.88 -5.50 -5.82
CA ALA A 32 2.48 -5.43 -7.22
C ALA A 32 1.45 -4.32 -7.42
N GLY A 33 1.79 -3.36 -8.27
CA GLY A 33 0.95 -2.22 -8.64
C GLY A 33 0.48 -2.32 -10.08
N ARG A 34 -0.78 -1.99 -10.34
CA ARG A 34 -1.31 -1.82 -11.70
C ARG A 34 -2.27 -0.64 -11.75
N ARG A 35 -2.01 0.29 -12.65
CA ARG A 35 -2.94 1.34 -13.05
C ARG A 35 -3.65 0.96 -14.34
N SER A 36 -4.97 1.09 -14.36
CA SER A 36 -5.84 0.87 -15.51
C SER A 36 -6.85 2.02 -15.58
N GLY A 37 -6.56 3.04 -16.39
CA GLY A 37 -7.37 4.26 -16.45
C GLY A 37 -7.43 4.99 -15.11
N THR A 38 -8.62 5.06 -14.53
CA THR A 38 -8.91 5.67 -13.23
C THR A 38 -8.87 4.67 -12.07
N GLU A 39 -8.41 3.44 -12.26
CA GLU A 39 -8.27 2.47 -11.18
C GLU A 39 -6.79 2.14 -10.94
N VAL A 40 -6.38 2.11 -9.68
CA VAL A 40 -5.10 1.57 -9.23
C VAL A 40 -5.38 0.36 -8.34
N ARG A 41 -4.75 -0.76 -8.65
CA ARG A 41 -4.70 -1.95 -7.80
C ARG A 41 -3.30 -2.09 -7.26
N PHE A 42 -3.18 -2.27 -5.95
CA PHE A 42 -1.91 -2.45 -5.27
C PHE A 42 -2.01 -3.66 -4.35
N LYS A 43 -1.36 -4.76 -4.73
CA LYS A 43 -1.31 -6.01 -3.97
C LYS A 43 -0.05 -6.04 -3.12
N VAL A 44 -0.21 -6.49 -1.88
CA VAL A 44 0.85 -6.81 -0.95
C VAL A 44 0.76 -8.29 -0.60
N ASN A 45 1.89 -8.97 -0.63
CA ASN A 45 2.05 -10.31 -0.08
C ASN A 45 3.31 -10.31 0.78
N GLY A 46 3.15 -10.47 2.09
CA GLY A 46 4.21 -10.43 3.08
C GLY A 46 3.67 -10.85 4.45
N PRO A 47 4.43 -10.58 5.52
CA PRO A 47 4.00 -10.93 6.87
C PRO A 47 2.80 -10.08 7.34
N PRO A 48 2.01 -10.55 8.32
CA PRO A 48 0.81 -9.88 8.82
C PRO A 48 1.16 -8.68 9.72
N TRP A 49 1.66 -7.62 9.10
CA TRP A 49 2.12 -6.39 9.74
C TRP A 49 1.19 -5.22 9.49
N ASP A 50 1.51 -4.09 10.12
CA ASP A 50 0.98 -2.79 9.75
C ASP A 50 1.79 -2.21 8.59
N TYR A 51 1.11 -1.93 7.48
CA TYR A 51 1.66 -1.32 6.28
C TYR A 51 1.13 0.10 6.14
N ARG A 52 2.00 1.01 5.72
CA ARG A 52 1.64 2.39 5.38
C ARG A 52 1.91 2.63 3.90
N VAL A 53 0.86 2.79 3.11
CA VAL A 53 0.93 3.01 1.67
C VAL A 53 0.60 4.47 1.37
N ARG A 54 1.53 5.19 0.75
CA ARG A 54 1.36 6.58 0.35
C ARG A 54 1.29 6.68 -1.17
N PHE A 55 0.19 7.23 -1.68
CA PHE A 55 0.06 7.50 -3.11
C PHE A 55 0.76 8.82 -3.43
N VAL A 56 1.96 8.74 -3.99
CA VAL A 56 2.73 9.91 -4.43
C VAL A 56 2.19 10.42 -5.76
N GLU A 57 1.90 9.50 -6.68
CA GLU A 57 1.23 9.81 -7.94
C GLU A 57 0.25 8.70 -8.35
N PRO A 58 -1.05 9.01 -8.50
CA PRO A 58 -1.67 10.31 -8.23
C PRO A 58 -1.75 10.61 -6.73
N ALA A 59 -1.54 11.87 -6.34
CA ALA A 59 -1.46 12.25 -4.93
C ALA A 59 -2.78 12.08 -4.16
N VAL A 60 -3.92 12.31 -4.81
CA VAL A 60 -5.24 12.25 -4.17
C VAL A 60 -6.07 11.12 -4.77
N VAL A 61 -6.49 10.20 -3.90
CA VAL A 61 -7.35 9.07 -4.22
C VAL A 61 -8.65 9.20 -3.42
N PRO A 62 -9.79 9.54 -4.05
CA PRO A 62 -11.06 9.77 -3.35
C PRO A 62 -11.72 8.50 -2.80
N GLU A 63 -11.49 7.35 -3.41
CA GLU A 63 -12.13 6.10 -3.02
C GLU A 63 -11.08 5.00 -2.91
N VAL A 64 -11.07 4.37 -1.73
CA VAL A 64 -10.14 3.30 -1.38
C VAL A 64 -10.94 2.16 -0.79
N ARG A 65 -10.65 0.94 -1.24
CA ARG A 65 -11.19 -0.30 -0.69
C ARG A 65 -10.06 -1.31 -0.52
N THR A 66 -10.20 -2.22 0.43
CA THR A 66 -9.30 -3.36 0.60
C THR A 66 -10.04 -4.68 0.43
N GLY A 67 -9.29 -5.72 0.08
CA GLY A 67 -9.74 -7.12 0.10
C GLY A 67 -8.58 -8.04 0.47
N GLY A 68 -8.86 -9.34 0.59
CA GLY A 68 -7.91 -10.33 1.11
C GLY A 68 -8.03 -10.47 2.62
N ASP A 69 -6.91 -10.65 3.30
CA ASP A 69 -6.84 -10.84 4.76
C ASP A 69 -6.77 -9.53 5.56
N ALA A 70 -6.98 -8.39 4.90
CA ALA A 70 -6.92 -7.07 5.53
C ALA A 70 -7.89 -6.98 6.72
N SER A 71 -7.36 -6.67 7.91
CA SER A 71 -8.09 -6.63 9.18
C SER A 71 -8.17 -5.23 9.81
N GLY A 72 -7.60 -4.22 9.15
CA GLY A 72 -7.73 -2.81 9.51
C GLY A 72 -7.48 -1.95 8.27
N LEU A 73 -8.26 -0.87 8.12
CA LEU A 73 -8.10 0.10 7.04
C LEU A 73 -8.37 1.50 7.59
N ALA A 74 -7.35 2.35 7.59
CA ALA A 74 -7.47 3.78 7.81
C ALA A 74 -7.00 4.53 6.57
N VAL A 75 -7.80 5.51 6.13
CA VAL A 75 -7.50 6.35 4.97
C VAL A 75 -7.47 7.79 5.43
N GLY A 76 -6.37 8.47 5.14
CA GLY A 76 -6.14 9.85 5.54
C GLY A 76 -5.41 10.65 4.47
N GLN A 77 -5.05 11.87 4.85
CA GLN A 77 -4.18 12.74 4.06
C GLN A 77 -2.92 13.03 4.88
N GLY A 78 -1.76 12.99 4.24
CA GLY A 78 -0.47 13.37 4.83
C GLY A 78 0.40 14.02 3.77
N ASP A 79 0.88 15.24 4.04
CA ASP A 79 1.73 16.02 3.12
C ASP A 79 1.14 16.17 1.70
N GLY A 80 -0.19 16.27 1.58
CA GLY A 80 -0.89 16.37 0.29
C GLY A 80 -1.09 15.05 -0.45
N HIS A 81 -0.74 13.92 0.17
CA HIS A 81 -0.90 12.58 -0.38
C HIS A 81 -1.98 11.79 0.37
N THR A 82 -2.73 10.95 -0.35
CA THR A 82 -3.53 9.89 0.27
C THR A 82 -2.60 8.89 0.92
N VAL A 83 -2.78 8.70 2.23
CA VAL A 83 -2.08 7.71 3.04
C VAL A 83 -3.08 6.66 3.48
N ILE A 84 -2.73 5.40 3.29
CA ILE A 84 -3.51 4.24 3.68
C ILE A 84 -2.70 3.46 4.71
N GLU A 85 -3.26 3.22 5.87
CA GLU A 85 -2.73 2.32 6.87
C GLU A 85 -3.59 1.06 6.87
N VAL A 86 -2.95 -0.09 6.68
CA VAL A 86 -3.63 -1.38 6.52
C VAL A 86 -2.85 -2.46 7.24
N LYS A 87 -3.58 -3.35 7.91
CA LYS A 87 -3.02 -4.52 8.58
C LYS A 87 -3.42 -5.79 7.86
N GLY A 88 -2.47 -6.63 7.49
CA GLY A 88 -2.70 -7.90 6.77
C GLY A 88 -1.41 -8.49 6.23
N GLY A 89 -1.41 -9.74 5.78
CA GLY A 89 -0.26 -10.38 5.14
C GLY A 89 -0.44 -10.50 3.63
N GLU A 90 -1.64 -10.85 3.18
CA GLU A 90 -2.01 -10.91 1.77
C GLU A 90 -3.29 -10.11 1.50
N PHE A 91 -3.12 -8.88 1.00
CA PHE A 91 -4.21 -7.98 0.71
C PHE A 91 -4.03 -7.22 -0.61
N GLU A 92 -5.14 -6.70 -1.12
CA GLU A 92 -5.17 -5.80 -2.28
C GLU A 92 -5.88 -4.49 -1.90
N ILE A 93 -5.23 -3.36 -2.18
CA ILE A 93 -5.82 -2.03 -2.16
C ILE A 93 -6.34 -1.72 -3.56
N ARG A 94 -7.61 -1.33 -3.65
CA ARG A 94 -8.24 -0.78 -4.85
C ARG A 94 -8.54 0.68 -4.63
N ALA A 95 -7.92 1.51 -5.45
CA ALA A 95 -7.99 2.95 -5.41
C ALA A 95 -8.62 3.47 -6.71
N ARG A 96 -9.72 4.24 -6.60
CA ARG A 96 -10.32 4.91 -7.76
C ARG A 96 -9.89 6.38 -7.76
N LEU A 97 -9.38 6.81 -8.90
CA LEU A 97 -8.89 8.14 -9.20
C LEU A 97 -10.03 9.02 -9.74
N ARG A 98 -9.88 10.34 -9.60
CA ARG A 98 -10.76 11.30 -10.30
C ARG A 98 -10.40 11.41 -11.77
#